data_AF-A0A7C9EUM6-F1
#
_entry.id   AF-A0A7C9EUM6-F1
#
_cell.length_a   1.000
_cell.length_b   1.000
_cell.length_c   1.000
_cell.angle_alpha   90.00
_cell.angle_beta   90.00
_cell.angle_gamma   90.00
#
_symmetry.space_group_name_H-M   'P 1'
#
loop_
_entity.id
_entity.type
_entity.pdbx_description
1 polymer ?
#
loop_
_entity_poly.entity_id
_entity_poly.type
_entity_poly.pdbx_seq_one_letter_code
_entity_poly.pdbx_strand_id
1 'polypeptide(L)'
;SSRFIADENAIKKNVTRFKMHQFLKLQQRQISQMSEYDPLDLFSGSRERIQKAIKALFATPQNNLRVFLNGSLIYGSLEGDMQGAYLIKAEAFEDYLKSFIHEEDGLRTTNFIHLVGETIFKLGVLERLLEAQKLDKFDIEGVIHAYYDVISQPCKLCRNSGEDKEMGKYNALHSISFDESVKIVKDYLIATTAKDCSLMVSFLPRDDSDRVSAYRTIHLESTQQTFDFKAHFIDLDLKPMKKMEYYYELDQKIVNYYKQMAKVERGPLKAGSIKGKL
;
A
#
# COMPACT_ATOMS: atom_id res chain seq x y z
N SER A 1 1.67 -4.87 16.11
CA SER A 1 2.01 -6.19 15.52
C SER A 1 1.27 -7.26 16.29
N SER A 2 0.65 -8.22 15.61
CA SER A 2 -0.18 -9.26 16.25
C SER A 2 0.68 -10.27 17.00
N ARG A 3 0.20 -10.70 18.18
CA ARG A 3 0.80 -11.83 18.90
C ARG A 3 0.58 -13.16 18.18
N PHE A 4 -0.39 -13.24 17.27
CA PHE A 4 -0.82 -14.47 16.57
C PHE A 4 0.00 -14.80 15.31
N ILE A 5 0.90 -13.92 14.88
CA ILE A 5 1.89 -14.25 13.84
C ILE A 5 2.75 -15.42 14.34
N ALA A 6 2.88 -16.48 13.56
CA ALA A 6 3.71 -17.64 13.91
C ALA A 6 5.19 -17.23 14.05
N ASP A 7 5.93 -17.89 14.94
CA ASP A 7 7.34 -17.53 15.21
C ASP A 7 8.22 -17.64 13.95
N GLU A 8 7.96 -18.65 13.11
CA GLU A 8 8.63 -18.80 11.80
C GLU A 8 8.32 -17.68 10.80
N ASN A 9 7.28 -16.89 11.06
CA ASN A 9 6.83 -15.74 10.28
C ASN A 9 7.16 -14.40 10.95
N ALA A 10 8.03 -14.38 11.98
CA ALA A 10 8.40 -13.18 12.72
C ALA A 10 8.91 -12.00 11.86
N ILE A 11 9.40 -12.27 10.64
CA ILE A 11 9.79 -11.23 9.68
C ILE A 11 8.66 -10.24 9.36
N LYS A 12 7.38 -10.68 9.41
CA LYS A 12 6.18 -9.85 9.22
C LYS A 12 6.09 -8.71 10.23
N LYS A 13 6.76 -8.83 11.38
CA LYS A 13 6.78 -7.78 12.42
C LYS A 13 7.68 -6.59 12.05
N ASN A 14 8.63 -6.79 11.15
CA ASN A 14 9.68 -5.82 10.82
C ASN A 14 9.69 -5.40 9.33
N VAL A 15 8.99 -6.12 8.47
CA VAL A 15 8.92 -5.84 7.03
C VAL A 15 7.46 -5.69 6.63
N THR A 16 7.14 -4.63 5.91
CA THR A 16 5.77 -4.37 5.45
C THR A 16 5.29 -5.48 4.52
N ARG A 17 3.99 -5.77 4.60
CA ARG A 17 3.32 -6.69 3.67
C ARG A 17 3.51 -6.24 2.21
N PHE A 18 3.48 -4.93 1.94
CA PHE A 18 3.73 -4.38 0.61
C PHE A 18 5.11 -4.78 0.09
N LYS A 19 6.17 -4.53 0.87
CA LYS A 19 7.55 -4.88 0.49
C LYS A 19 7.73 -6.37 0.27
N MET A 20 7.22 -7.23 1.16
CA MET A 20 7.29 -8.68 0.96
C MET A 20 6.54 -9.12 -0.31
N HIS A 21 5.37 -8.53 -0.58
CA HIS A 21 4.55 -8.89 -1.73
C HIS A 21 5.18 -8.46 -3.06
N GLN A 22 5.95 -7.36 -3.09
CA GLN A 22 6.70 -6.93 -4.28
C GLN A 22 7.64 -8.04 -4.80
N PHE A 23 8.35 -8.75 -3.91
CA PHE A 23 9.20 -9.89 -4.31
C PHE A 23 8.41 -10.98 -5.03
N LEU A 24 7.25 -11.35 -4.47
CA LEU A 24 6.39 -12.37 -5.08
C LEU A 24 5.80 -11.90 -6.42
N LYS A 25 5.37 -10.64 -6.51
CA LYS A 25 4.87 -10.05 -7.77
C LYS A 25 5.94 -10.05 -8.86
N LEU A 26 7.19 -9.73 -8.51
CA LEU A 26 8.31 -9.74 -9.45
C LEU A 26 8.58 -11.16 -9.97
N GLN A 27 8.59 -12.15 -9.08
CA GLN A 27 8.73 -13.57 -9.45
C GLN A 27 7.61 -14.04 -10.39
N GLN A 28 6.38 -13.57 -10.17
CA GLN A 28 5.22 -13.88 -11.00
C GLN A 28 5.13 -13.03 -12.27
N ARG A 29 6.13 -12.17 -12.55
CA ARG A 29 6.17 -11.25 -13.70
C ARG A 29 4.95 -10.31 -13.76
N GLN A 30 4.32 -10.03 -12.61
CA GLN A 30 3.22 -9.07 -12.49
C GLN A 30 3.73 -7.62 -12.43
N ILE A 31 5.00 -7.43 -12.11
CA ILE A 31 5.71 -6.15 -12.11
C ILE A 31 7.06 -6.32 -12.81
N SER A 32 7.55 -5.28 -13.47
CA SER A 32 8.86 -5.27 -14.14
C SER A 32 10.02 -4.98 -13.19
N GLN A 33 9.75 -4.25 -12.10
CA GLN A 33 10.74 -3.85 -11.11
C GLN A 33 10.09 -3.67 -9.74
N MET A 34 10.91 -3.73 -8.69
CA MET A 34 10.48 -3.46 -7.32
C MET A 34 10.09 -1.98 -7.16
N SER A 35 8.96 -1.74 -6.50
CA SER A 35 8.53 -0.39 -6.14
C SER A 35 9.45 0.24 -5.10
N GLU A 36 9.78 1.51 -5.29
CA GLU A 36 10.49 2.33 -4.29
C GLU A 36 9.54 2.82 -3.18
N TYR A 37 8.23 2.82 -3.44
CA TYR A 37 7.22 3.29 -2.49
C TYR A 37 7.18 2.42 -1.21
N ASP A 38 7.20 3.09 -0.06
CA ASP A 38 6.99 2.50 1.26
C ASP A 38 5.71 3.08 1.90
N PRO A 39 4.68 2.26 2.17
CA PRO A 39 3.49 2.71 2.89
C PRO A 39 3.80 3.34 4.26
N LEU A 40 4.85 2.89 4.97
CA LEU A 40 5.18 3.48 6.26
C LEU A 40 5.64 4.93 6.16
N ASP A 41 6.19 5.34 5.01
CA ASP A 41 6.55 6.73 4.74
C ASP A 41 5.29 7.57 4.49
N LEU A 42 4.34 7.06 3.70
CA LEU A 42 3.08 7.74 3.40
C LEU A 42 2.17 7.91 4.62
N PHE A 43 2.09 6.87 5.47
CA PHE A 43 1.26 6.88 6.68
C PHE A 43 2.01 7.41 7.92
N SER A 44 3.17 8.03 7.75
CA SER A 44 4.05 8.45 8.85
C SER A 44 3.56 9.67 9.63
N GLY A 45 2.71 10.51 9.04
CA GLY A 45 2.39 11.85 9.55
C GLY A 45 3.54 12.87 9.43
N SER A 46 4.71 12.48 8.93
CA SER A 46 5.84 13.38 8.64
C SER A 46 5.72 13.91 7.22
N ARG A 47 5.76 15.23 7.08
CA ARG A 47 5.73 15.93 5.80
C ARG A 47 6.81 15.43 4.86
N GLU A 48 8.04 15.29 5.36
CA GLU A 48 9.22 14.87 4.59
C GLU A 48 9.07 13.42 4.09
N ARG A 49 8.60 12.53 4.96
CA ARG A 49 8.39 11.12 4.61
C ARG A 49 7.21 10.94 3.65
N ILE A 50 6.13 11.68 3.83
CA ILE A 50 5.02 11.74 2.86
C ILE A 50 5.54 12.18 1.50
N GLN A 51 6.32 13.27 1.44
CA GLN A 51 6.90 13.76 0.19
C GLN A 51 7.81 12.72 -0.47
N LYS A 52 8.60 12.00 0.32
CA LYS A 52 9.42 10.87 -0.17
C LYS A 52 8.55 9.75 -0.75
N ALA A 53 7.47 9.37 -0.08
CA ALA A 53 6.56 8.34 -0.57
C ALA A 53 5.86 8.75 -1.87
N ILE A 54 5.43 10.02 -1.98
CA ILE A 54 4.87 10.54 -3.24
C ILE A 54 5.90 10.51 -4.36
N LYS A 55 7.14 10.98 -4.13
CA LYS A 55 8.22 10.86 -5.13
C LYS A 55 8.43 9.42 -5.61
N ALA A 56 8.43 8.46 -4.68
CA ALA A 56 8.60 7.05 -4.99
C ALA A 56 7.42 6.45 -5.78
N LEU A 57 6.19 6.91 -5.52
CA LEU A 57 5.01 6.57 -6.31
C LEU A 57 5.11 7.10 -7.74
N PHE A 58 5.66 8.29 -7.96
CA PHE A 58 5.92 8.76 -9.33
C PHE A 58 7.06 7.97 -10.00
N ALA A 59 8.15 7.65 -9.28
CA ALA A 59 9.22 6.84 -9.86
C ALA A 59 8.77 5.42 -10.25
N THR A 60 7.88 4.81 -9.45
CA THR A 60 7.38 3.44 -9.65
C THR A 60 5.86 3.35 -9.44
N PRO A 61 5.03 3.85 -10.39
CA PRO A 61 3.59 3.99 -10.18
C PRO A 61 2.86 2.69 -9.94
N GLN A 62 3.25 1.64 -10.69
CA GLN A 62 2.56 0.35 -10.74
C GLN A 62 1.03 0.56 -10.82
N ASN A 63 0.26 -0.08 -9.94
CA ASN A 63 -1.17 0.16 -9.77
C ASN A 63 -1.49 1.06 -8.56
N ASN A 64 -0.49 1.76 -8.01
CA ASN A 64 -0.62 2.58 -6.80
C ASN A 64 -0.77 4.08 -7.08
N LEU A 65 -0.46 4.54 -8.30
CA LEU A 65 -0.63 5.94 -8.70
C LEU A 65 -1.15 6.04 -10.14
N ARG A 66 -2.15 6.91 -10.32
CA ARG A 66 -2.68 7.33 -11.62
C ARG A 66 -2.94 8.83 -11.58
N VAL A 67 -2.69 9.52 -12.69
CA VAL A 67 -2.98 10.96 -12.83
C VAL A 67 -3.88 11.16 -14.03
N PHE A 68 -4.93 11.95 -13.86
CA PHE A 68 -5.90 12.26 -14.90
C PHE A 68 -5.95 13.76 -15.14
N LEU A 69 -6.09 14.15 -16.41
CA LEU A 69 -6.37 15.53 -16.83
C LEU A 69 -7.71 15.53 -17.55
N ASN A 70 -8.69 16.23 -16.99
CA ASN A 70 -10.06 16.31 -17.53
C ASN A 70 -10.69 14.93 -17.85
N GLY A 71 -10.42 13.93 -16.99
CA GLY A 71 -10.93 12.57 -17.13
C GLY A 71 -10.06 11.63 -17.98
N SER A 72 -9.05 12.15 -18.69
CA SER A 72 -8.13 11.35 -19.49
C SER A 72 -6.89 10.95 -18.68
N LEU A 73 -6.50 9.68 -18.72
CA LEU A 73 -5.30 9.19 -18.04
C LEU A 73 -4.04 9.79 -18.69
N ILE A 74 -3.25 10.52 -17.92
CA ILE A 74 -2.00 11.16 -18.35
C ILE A 74 -0.74 10.63 -17.66
N TYR A 75 -0.88 9.81 -16.61
CA TYR A 75 0.26 9.15 -15.95
C TYR A 75 -0.15 7.88 -15.20
N GLY A 76 0.74 6.89 -15.13
CA GLY A 76 0.48 5.58 -14.54
C GLY A 76 -0.07 4.57 -15.55
N SER A 77 -0.52 3.40 -15.08
CA SER A 77 -1.02 2.32 -15.94
C SER A 77 -2.47 1.94 -15.64
N LEU A 78 -3.20 1.53 -16.67
CA LEU A 78 -4.49 0.83 -16.53
C LEU A 78 -4.22 -0.59 -16.04
N GLU A 79 -5.06 -1.08 -15.13
CA GLU A 79 -4.97 -2.45 -14.63
C GLU A 79 -5.14 -3.48 -15.75
N GLY A 80 -4.27 -4.49 -15.79
CA GLY A 80 -4.42 -5.66 -16.66
C GLY A 80 -3.56 -5.69 -17.92
N ASP A 81 -2.84 -4.61 -18.25
CA ASP A 81 -1.92 -4.62 -19.39
C ASP A 81 -0.62 -5.34 -19.02
N MET A 82 -0.63 -6.66 -19.26
CA MET A 82 0.60 -7.36 -19.59
C MET A 82 1.18 -6.72 -20.85
N GLN A 83 2.39 -6.19 -20.75
CA GLN A 83 3.06 -5.27 -21.68
C GLN A 83 2.74 -3.80 -21.40
N GLY A 84 3.77 -3.03 -21.08
CA GLY A 84 3.73 -1.57 -20.86
C GLY A 84 3.34 -0.78 -22.11
N ALA A 85 2.09 -0.95 -22.56
CA ALA A 85 1.55 -0.33 -23.77
C ALA A 85 1.15 1.14 -23.56
N TYR A 86 1.01 1.59 -22.30
CA TYR A 86 0.72 2.99 -21.98
C TYR A 86 1.55 3.52 -20.80
N LEU A 87 2.86 3.30 -20.83
CA LEU A 87 3.78 4.15 -20.08
C LEU A 87 3.83 5.50 -20.80
N ILE A 88 3.03 6.46 -20.34
CA ILE A 88 3.17 7.83 -20.80
C ILE A 88 4.57 8.28 -20.41
N LYS A 89 5.41 8.59 -21.42
CA LYS A 89 6.79 9.02 -21.22
C LYS A 89 6.80 10.26 -20.32
N ALA A 90 7.82 10.38 -19.47
CA ALA A 90 7.98 11.53 -18.57
C ALA A 90 7.91 12.88 -19.32
N GLU A 91 8.46 12.93 -20.54
CA GLU A 91 8.38 14.08 -21.45
C GLU A 91 6.93 14.48 -21.77
N ALA A 92 6.09 13.50 -22.13
CA ALA A 92 4.67 13.75 -22.41
C ALA A 92 3.91 14.18 -21.15
N PHE A 93 4.28 13.66 -19.97
CA PHE A 93 3.66 14.07 -18.70
C PHE A 93 3.98 15.52 -18.33
N GLU A 94 5.23 15.95 -18.51
CA GLU A 94 5.65 17.35 -18.30
C GLU A 94 4.85 18.32 -19.19
N ASP A 95 4.63 17.94 -20.45
CA ASP A 95 3.84 18.71 -21.41
C ASP A 95 2.36 18.79 -21.02
N TYR A 96 1.76 17.70 -20.54
CA TYR A 96 0.38 17.71 -20.04
C TYR A 96 0.18 18.66 -18.85
N LEU A 97 1.24 18.90 -18.05
CA LEU A 97 1.17 19.81 -16.91
C LEU A 97 1.30 21.29 -17.30
N LYS A 98 1.60 21.62 -18.57
CA LYS A 98 1.84 23.00 -19.02
C LYS A 98 0.71 23.98 -18.72
N SER A 99 -0.54 23.54 -18.90
CA SER A 99 -1.72 24.38 -18.64
C SER A 99 -2.16 24.36 -17.17
N PHE A 100 -1.47 23.62 -16.31
CA PHE A 100 -1.85 23.40 -14.92
C PHE A 100 -0.81 23.98 -13.95
N ILE A 101 0.49 23.80 -14.24
CA ILE A 101 1.60 24.39 -13.49
C ILE A 101 2.33 25.41 -14.35
N HIS A 102 2.28 26.68 -13.94
CA HIS A 102 2.91 27.81 -14.60
C HIS A 102 4.38 27.92 -14.20
N GLU A 103 5.19 27.03 -14.74
CA GLU A 103 6.63 26.99 -14.49
C GLU A 103 7.42 26.62 -15.76
N GLU A 104 8.74 26.85 -15.73
CA GLU A 104 9.66 26.48 -16.81
C GLU A 104 9.62 24.96 -17.13
N ASP A 105 9.94 24.62 -18.38
CA ASP A 105 9.98 23.23 -18.84
C ASP A 105 11.04 22.43 -18.04
N GLY A 106 10.64 21.28 -17.52
CA GLY A 106 11.47 20.41 -16.68
C GLY A 106 11.23 20.58 -15.17
N LEU A 107 10.50 21.62 -14.75
CA LEU A 107 10.18 21.87 -13.35
C LEU A 107 8.72 21.55 -12.98
N ARG A 108 7.81 21.37 -13.95
CA ARG A 108 6.37 21.19 -13.67
C ARG A 108 6.09 19.88 -12.96
N THR A 109 6.71 18.78 -13.38
CA THR A 109 6.59 17.47 -12.74
C THR A 109 7.03 17.54 -11.29
N THR A 110 8.20 18.14 -11.01
CA THR A 110 8.70 18.28 -9.63
C THR A 110 7.75 19.09 -8.76
N ASN A 111 7.22 20.20 -9.30
CA ASN A 111 6.24 21.04 -8.62
C ASN A 111 4.89 20.33 -8.40
N PHE A 112 4.44 19.50 -9.35
CA PHE A 112 3.22 18.71 -9.22
C PHE A 112 3.37 17.64 -8.14
N ILE A 113 4.50 16.93 -8.12
CA ILE A 113 4.82 15.95 -7.08
C ILE A 113 4.86 16.62 -5.70
N HIS A 114 5.40 17.84 -5.60
CA HIS A 114 5.38 18.63 -4.37
C HIS A 114 3.95 19.03 -3.97
N LEU A 115 3.16 19.56 -4.90
CA LEU A 115 1.75 19.89 -4.68
C LEU A 115 0.95 18.71 -4.12
N VAL A 116 1.12 17.52 -4.70
CA VAL A 116 0.44 16.30 -4.23
C VAL A 116 0.88 15.95 -2.80
N GLY A 117 2.18 15.96 -2.50
CA GLY A 117 2.68 15.66 -1.15
C GLY A 117 2.18 16.63 -0.08
N GLU A 118 2.23 17.94 -0.37
CA GLU A 118 1.69 18.97 0.51
C GLU A 118 0.19 18.83 0.74
N THR A 119 -0.55 18.49 -0.31
CA THR A 119 -2.00 18.30 -0.22
C THR A 119 -2.35 17.09 0.64
N ILE A 120 -1.64 15.96 0.46
CA ILE A 120 -1.83 14.77 1.29
C ILE A 120 -1.49 15.04 2.75
N PHE A 121 -0.40 15.76 3.02
CA PHE A 121 -0.02 16.18 4.37
C PHE A 121 -1.09 17.07 5.01
N LYS A 122 -1.52 18.14 4.31
CA LYS A 122 -2.54 19.08 4.79
C LYS A 122 -3.92 18.44 4.96
N LEU A 123 -4.25 17.42 4.15
CA LEU A 123 -5.52 16.70 4.24
C LEU A 123 -5.71 16.00 5.58
N GLY A 124 -4.64 15.41 6.13
CA GLY A 124 -4.67 14.63 7.38
C GLY A 124 -5.56 13.38 7.34
N VAL A 125 -6.11 13.01 6.18
CA VAL A 125 -7.11 11.92 6.07
C VAL A 125 -6.51 10.53 6.22
N LEU A 126 -5.20 10.39 6.00
CA LEU A 126 -4.50 9.11 6.08
C LEU A 126 -4.43 8.55 7.50
N GLU A 127 -4.47 9.40 8.53
CA GLU A 127 -4.51 8.96 9.93
C GLU A 127 -5.81 8.19 10.21
N ARG A 128 -6.95 8.73 9.78
CA ARG A 128 -8.25 8.05 9.92
C ARG A 128 -8.32 6.75 9.14
N LEU A 129 -7.74 6.71 7.94
CA LEU A 129 -7.64 5.48 7.16
C LEU A 129 -6.76 4.45 7.88
N LEU A 130 -5.62 4.87 8.44
CA LEU A 130 -4.72 4.00 9.17
C LEU A 130 -5.40 3.39 10.41
N GLU A 131 -6.20 4.16 11.14
CA GLU A 131 -6.99 3.63 12.27
C GLU A 131 -7.99 2.55 11.82
N ALA A 132 -8.62 2.71 10.66
CA ALA A 132 -9.45 1.65 10.08
C ALA A 132 -8.63 0.41 9.69
N GLN A 133 -7.44 0.58 9.12
CA GLN A 133 -6.54 -0.55 8.81
C GLN A 133 -6.06 -1.30 10.06
N LYS A 134 -5.88 -0.59 11.19
CA LYS A 134 -5.47 -1.15 12.50
C LYS A 134 -6.58 -1.93 13.21
N LEU A 135 -7.81 -1.94 12.69
CA LEU A 135 -8.85 -2.88 13.15
C LEU A 135 -8.41 -4.34 12.99
N ASP A 136 -7.50 -4.62 12.04
CA ASP A 136 -6.78 -5.89 11.97
C ASP A 136 -5.73 -5.99 13.09
N LYS A 137 -6.20 -6.37 14.28
CA LYS A 137 -5.36 -6.57 15.47
C LYS A 137 -4.71 -7.94 15.53
N PHE A 138 -5.30 -8.91 14.84
CA PHE A 138 -4.97 -10.32 14.99
C PHE A 138 -4.10 -10.85 13.87
N ASP A 139 -3.91 -10.09 12.78
CA ASP A 139 -3.31 -10.57 11.53
C ASP A 139 -4.13 -11.74 10.95
N ILE A 140 -4.04 -11.98 9.64
CA ILE A 140 -4.76 -13.10 9.02
C ILE A 140 -4.39 -14.45 9.65
N GLU A 141 -3.17 -14.60 10.17
CA GLU A 141 -2.73 -15.80 10.91
C GLU A 141 -3.55 -16.04 12.19
N GLY A 142 -4.08 -15.00 12.83
CA GLY A 142 -5.00 -15.15 13.96
C GLY A 142 -6.46 -15.19 13.54
N VAL A 143 -6.88 -14.30 12.63
CA VAL A 143 -8.30 -14.13 12.23
C VAL A 143 -8.86 -15.40 11.60
N ILE A 144 -8.04 -16.17 10.88
CA ILE A 144 -8.48 -17.42 10.23
C ILE A 144 -9.04 -18.45 11.23
N HIS A 145 -8.60 -18.44 12.49
CA HIS A 145 -9.12 -19.31 13.54
C HIS A 145 -10.55 -18.92 13.93
N ALA A 146 -10.75 -17.64 14.24
CA ALA A 146 -12.08 -17.09 14.52
C ALA A 146 -13.03 -17.27 13.32
N TYR A 147 -12.52 -17.20 12.09
CA TYR A 147 -13.30 -17.49 10.89
C TYR A 147 -13.87 -18.91 10.89
N TYR A 148 -13.07 -19.93 11.22
CA TYR A 148 -13.56 -21.31 11.30
C TYR A 148 -14.66 -21.48 12.35
N ASP A 149 -14.53 -20.81 13.49
CA ASP A 149 -15.57 -20.81 14.53
C ASP A 149 -16.87 -20.14 14.03
N VAL A 150 -16.75 -18.99 13.35
CA VAL A 150 -17.89 -18.25 12.79
C VAL A 150 -18.66 -19.08 11.76
N ILE A 151 -17.96 -19.84 10.91
CA ILE A 151 -18.61 -20.71 9.91
C ILE A 151 -19.01 -22.09 10.48
N SER A 152 -18.81 -22.32 11.79
CA SER A 152 -19.09 -23.58 12.47
C SER A 152 -18.41 -24.78 11.81
N GLN A 153 -17.19 -24.59 11.29
CA GLN A 153 -16.38 -25.65 10.72
C GLN A 153 -15.16 -25.93 11.59
N PRO A 154 -14.71 -27.19 11.66
CA PRO A 154 -13.48 -27.50 12.35
C PRO A 154 -12.28 -26.76 11.75
N CYS A 155 -11.48 -26.12 12.59
CA CYS A 155 -10.29 -25.39 12.16
C CYS A 155 -9.28 -26.31 11.46
N LYS A 156 -9.06 -26.09 10.15
CA LYS A 156 -8.13 -26.90 9.35
C LYS A 156 -6.68 -26.73 9.80
N LEU A 157 -6.32 -25.57 10.34
CA LEU A 157 -4.95 -25.26 10.74
C LEU A 157 -4.57 -25.98 12.04
N CYS A 158 -5.46 -26.01 13.03
CA CYS A 158 -5.27 -26.74 14.28
C CYS A 158 -5.35 -28.27 14.11
N ARG A 159 -5.91 -28.77 13.00
CA ARG A 159 -5.91 -30.21 12.70
C ARG A 159 -4.58 -30.71 12.13
N ASN A 160 -3.87 -29.85 11.40
CA ASN A 160 -2.65 -30.21 10.67
C ASN A 160 -1.36 -29.99 11.48
N SER A 161 -1.46 -29.30 12.61
CA SER A 161 -0.36 -29.10 13.55
C SER A 161 -0.50 -30.14 14.66
N GLY A 162 0.50 -31.01 14.84
CA GLY A 162 0.56 -31.92 15.99
C GLY A 162 0.63 -31.16 17.32
N GLU A 163 0.87 -31.87 18.43
CA GLU A 163 0.93 -31.31 19.80
C GLU A 163 2.11 -30.34 20.05
N ASP A 164 2.26 -29.29 19.24
CA ASP A 164 3.27 -28.26 19.37
C ASP A 164 2.80 -27.10 20.26
N LYS A 165 3.76 -26.42 20.89
CA LYS A 165 3.56 -25.26 21.77
C LYS A 165 2.74 -24.11 21.16
N GLU A 166 2.72 -24.00 19.83
CA GLU A 166 1.90 -23.05 19.08
C GLU A 166 0.38 -23.32 19.24
N MET A 167 -0.03 -24.57 19.54
CA MET A 167 -1.44 -24.91 19.73
C MET A 167 -2.07 -24.11 20.89
N GLY A 168 -1.32 -23.92 21.99
CA GLY A 168 -1.82 -23.19 23.17
C GLY A 168 -2.20 -21.73 22.87
N LYS A 169 -1.50 -21.11 21.91
CA LYS A 169 -1.71 -19.72 21.49
C LYS A 169 -3.00 -19.55 20.68
N TYR A 170 -3.32 -20.50 19.80
CA TYR A 170 -4.54 -20.47 18.99
C TYR A 170 -5.75 -21.07 19.72
N ASN A 171 -5.54 -21.98 20.67
CA ASN A 171 -6.60 -22.48 21.56
C ASN A 171 -7.31 -21.33 22.30
N ALA A 172 -6.56 -20.30 22.71
CA ALA A 172 -7.16 -19.12 23.33
C ALA A 172 -8.14 -18.38 22.41
N LEU A 173 -7.99 -18.46 21.08
CA LEU A 173 -8.96 -17.90 20.12
C LEU A 173 -10.20 -18.79 19.98
N HIS A 174 -10.05 -20.10 20.03
CA HIS A 174 -11.19 -21.04 19.96
C HIS A 174 -12.01 -21.08 21.26
N SER A 175 -11.49 -20.52 22.36
CA SER A 175 -12.18 -20.44 23.66
C SER A 175 -12.95 -19.12 23.87
N ILE A 176 -12.92 -18.18 22.92
CA ILE A 176 -13.66 -16.91 23.05
C ILE A 176 -15.14 -17.11 22.71
N SER A 177 -15.98 -16.12 23.03
CA SER A 177 -17.40 -16.17 22.68
C SER A 177 -17.62 -16.05 21.17
N PHE A 178 -18.74 -16.58 20.68
CA PHE A 178 -19.12 -16.47 19.27
C PHE A 178 -19.18 -15.00 18.80
N ASP A 179 -19.72 -14.11 19.64
CA ASP A 179 -19.80 -12.67 19.33
C ASP A 179 -18.42 -12.02 19.18
N GLU A 180 -17.44 -12.45 19.99
CA GLU A 180 -16.06 -12.01 19.86
C GLU A 180 -15.42 -12.53 18.56
N SER A 181 -15.65 -13.79 18.19
CA SER A 181 -15.18 -14.34 16.91
C SER A 181 -15.77 -13.59 15.72
N VAL A 182 -17.08 -13.32 15.73
CA VAL A 182 -17.76 -12.51 14.71
C VAL A 182 -17.15 -11.11 14.64
N LYS A 183 -16.90 -10.48 15.79
CA LYS A 183 -16.28 -9.16 15.84
C LYS A 183 -14.87 -9.16 15.23
N ILE A 184 -14.04 -10.14 15.56
CA ILE A 184 -12.68 -10.27 15.01
C ILE A 184 -12.72 -10.38 13.48
N VAL A 185 -13.58 -11.24 12.93
CA VAL A 185 -13.72 -11.43 11.48
C VAL A 185 -14.26 -10.15 10.82
N LYS A 186 -15.28 -9.52 11.40
CA LYS A 186 -15.85 -8.27 10.89
C LYS A 186 -14.82 -7.14 10.84
N ASP A 187 -14.09 -6.94 11.93
CA ASP A 187 -13.06 -5.90 12.05
C ASP A 187 -11.94 -6.14 11.02
N TYR A 188 -11.57 -7.40 10.78
CA TYR A 188 -10.61 -7.75 9.73
C TYR A 188 -11.12 -7.44 8.32
N LEU A 189 -12.39 -7.70 8.00
CA LEU A 189 -12.95 -7.39 6.68
C LEU A 189 -13.03 -5.87 6.44
N ILE A 190 -13.37 -5.09 7.47
CA ILE A 190 -13.30 -3.62 7.44
C ILE A 190 -11.86 -3.16 7.20
N ALA A 191 -10.90 -3.67 7.97
CA ALA A 191 -9.49 -3.36 7.80
C ALA A 191 -8.97 -3.73 6.40
N THR A 192 -9.38 -4.88 5.88
CA THR A 192 -9.00 -5.34 4.53
C THR A 192 -9.59 -4.43 3.45
N THR A 193 -10.82 -3.93 3.64
CA THR A 193 -11.42 -2.90 2.76
C THR A 193 -10.60 -1.61 2.79
N ALA A 194 -10.23 -1.14 3.98
CA ALA A 194 -9.39 0.05 4.16
C ALA A 194 -7.94 -0.10 3.63
N LYS A 195 -7.42 -1.32 3.52
CA LYS A 195 -6.10 -1.61 2.93
C LYS A 195 -6.11 -1.64 1.40
N ASP A 196 -7.30 -1.77 0.79
CA ASP A 196 -7.49 -2.00 -0.65
C ASP A 196 -8.36 -0.91 -1.32
N CYS A 197 -8.61 0.21 -0.62
CA CYS A 197 -9.31 1.37 -1.16
C CYS A 197 -8.33 2.34 -1.84
N SER A 198 -8.85 3.23 -2.68
CA SER A 198 -8.05 4.30 -3.31
C SER A 198 -8.43 5.68 -2.78
N LEU A 199 -7.48 6.60 -2.71
CA LEU A 199 -7.71 8.01 -2.42
C LEU A 199 -7.61 8.82 -3.71
N MET A 200 -8.70 9.45 -4.14
CA MET A 200 -8.72 10.34 -5.28
C MET A 200 -8.65 11.79 -4.81
N VAL A 201 -7.61 12.52 -5.23
CA VAL A 201 -7.46 13.95 -4.99
C VAL A 201 -7.63 14.70 -6.32
N SER A 202 -8.58 15.63 -6.36
CA SER A 202 -8.87 16.44 -7.55
C SER A 202 -8.42 17.87 -7.29
N PHE A 203 -7.77 18.49 -8.28
CA PHE A 203 -7.26 19.85 -8.21
C PHE A 203 -7.88 20.74 -9.28
N LEU A 204 -8.08 22.01 -8.95
CA LEU A 204 -8.49 23.05 -9.89
C LEU A 204 -7.62 24.30 -9.67
N PRO A 205 -6.85 24.76 -10.68
CA PRO A 205 -6.09 26.01 -10.58
C PRO A 205 -7.02 27.20 -10.38
N ARG A 206 -6.56 28.23 -9.68
CA ARG A 206 -7.31 29.48 -9.48
C ARG A 206 -6.64 30.63 -10.21
N ASP A 207 -7.46 31.39 -10.92
CA ASP A 207 -7.02 32.61 -11.61
C ASP A 207 -7.03 33.86 -10.71
N ASP A 208 -7.81 33.85 -9.62
CA ASP A 208 -7.99 34.99 -8.71
C ASP A 208 -7.83 34.59 -7.23
N SER A 209 -6.89 35.24 -6.53
CA SER A 209 -6.62 35.06 -5.10
C SER A 209 -7.72 35.60 -4.18
N ASP A 210 -8.57 36.50 -4.68
CA ASP A 210 -9.40 37.35 -3.82
C ASP A 210 -10.83 36.82 -3.57
N ARG A 211 -11.25 35.77 -4.28
CA ARG A 211 -12.54 35.13 -4.05
C ARG A 211 -12.43 34.06 -2.97
N VAL A 212 -13.18 34.18 -1.87
CA VAL A 212 -13.27 33.14 -0.84
C VAL A 212 -13.70 31.82 -1.49
N SER A 213 -12.87 30.77 -1.37
CA SER A 213 -13.20 29.45 -1.88
C SER A 213 -14.23 28.76 -0.99
N ALA A 214 -15.22 28.10 -1.61
CA ALA A 214 -16.06 27.12 -0.90
C ALA A 214 -15.31 25.79 -0.65
N TYR A 215 -14.13 25.61 -1.25
CA TYR A 215 -13.33 24.39 -1.17
C TYR A 215 -12.05 24.62 -0.36
N ARG A 216 -11.40 23.51 0.01
CA ARG A 216 -10.07 23.58 0.62
C ARG A 216 -9.08 24.06 -0.43
N THR A 217 -8.17 24.93 -0.02
CA THR A 217 -7.14 25.50 -0.89
C THR A 217 -5.75 25.04 -0.46
N ILE A 218 -4.86 24.90 -1.43
CA ILE A 218 -3.43 24.66 -1.24
C ILE A 218 -2.66 25.70 -2.07
N HIS A 219 -1.67 26.34 -1.45
CA HIS A 219 -0.82 27.32 -2.12
C HIS A 219 0.54 26.66 -2.40
N LEU A 220 1.00 26.78 -3.65
CA LEU A 220 2.27 26.23 -4.11
C LEU A 220 3.28 27.37 -4.26
N GLU A 221 4.04 27.60 -3.19
CA GLU A 221 5.00 28.72 -3.07
C GLU A 221 5.98 28.82 -4.25
N SER A 222 6.43 27.69 -4.80
CA SER A 222 7.41 27.67 -5.89
C SER A 222 6.91 28.32 -7.19
N THR A 223 5.60 28.33 -7.42
CA THR A 223 4.98 28.88 -8.64
C THR A 223 4.03 30.04 -8.34
N GLN A 224 3.86 30.37 -7.05
CA GLN A 224 2.87 31.33 -6.56
C GLN A 224 1.42 31.01 -7.01
N GLN A 225 1.14 29.75 -7.34
CA GLN A 225 -0.19 29.30 -7.76
C GLN A 225 -1.00 28.79 -6.56
N THR A 226 -2.31 29.00 -6.61
CA THR A 226 -3.25 28.45 -5.63
C THR A 226 -4.21 27.49 -6.32
N PHE A 227 -4.48 26.36 -5.66
CA PHE A 227 -5.38 25.32 -6.18
C PHE A 227 -6.50 25.07 -5.18
N ASP A 228 -7.73 24.99 -5.68
CA ASP A 228 -8.81 24.32 -4.96
C ASP A 228 -8.61 22.81 -5.06
N PHE A 229 -8.91 22.08 -3.99
CA PHE A 229 -8.85 20.63 -4.02
C PHE A 229 -9.97 19.95 -3.25
N LYS A 230 -10.27 18.72 -3.68
CA LYS A 230 -11.16 17.77 -2.99
C LYS A 230 -10.48 16.41 -2.87
N ALA A 231 -10.86 15.65 -1.86
CA ALA A 231 -10.36 14.30 -1.66
C ALA A 231 -11.50 13.35 -1.33
N HIS A 232 -11.53 12.19 -1.98
CA HIS A 232 -12.55 11.16 -1.79
C HIS A 232 -11.91 9.78 -1.74
N PHE A 233 -12.37 8.94 -0.81
CA PHE A 233 -12.07 7.52 -0.85
C PHE A 233 -13.03 6.82 -1.82
N ILE A 234 -12.49 5.93 -2.64
CA ILE A 234 -13.23 5.07 -3.57
C ILE A 234 -12.86 3.60 -3.30
N ASP A 235 -13.59 2.66 -3.91
CA ASP A 235 -13.37 1.21 -3.77
C ASP A 235 -13.57 0.69 -2.33
N LEU A 236 -14.62 1.20 -1.65
CA LEU A 236 -14.96 0.84 -0.26
C LEU A 236 -15.93 -0.36 -0.15
N ASP A 237 -16.01 -1.20 -1.19
CA ASP A 237 -16.84 -2.39 -1.17
C ASP A 237 -16.32 -3.42 -0.17
N LEU A 238 -17.23 -3.94 0.67
CA LEU A 238 -16.88 -4.90 1.70
C LEU A 238 -16.29 -6.18 1.06
N LYS A 239 -15.14 -6.60 1.57
CA LYS A 239 -14.50 -7.83 1.10
C LYS A 239 -15.34 -9.06 1.49
N PRO A 240 -15.54 -10.02 0.56
CA PRO A 240 -16.39 -11.18 0.83
C PRO A 240 -15.72 -12.14 1.81
N MET A 241 -16.47 -12.56 2.84
CA MET A 241 -15.99 -13.49 3.88
C MET A 241 -15.49 -14.83 3.32
N LYS A 242 -15.98 -15.27 2.16
CA LYS A 242 -15.51 -16.51 1.51
C LYS A 242 -14.03 -16.47 1.08
N LYS A 243 -13.41 -15.28 1.02
CA LYS A 243 -11.99 -15.12 0.67
C LYS A 243 -11.03 -15.28 1.85
N MET A 244 -11.51 -15.56 3.07
CA MET A 244 -10.64 -15.68 4.25
C MET A 244 -9.55 -16.75 4.09
N GLU A 245 -9.89 -17.93 3.57
CA GLU A 245 -8.92 -18.99 3.30
C GLU A 245 -7.88 -18.53 2.25
N TYR A 246 -8.34 -17.89 1.16
CA TYR A 246 -7.47 -17.30 0.14
C TYR A 246 -6.51 -16.24 0.72
N TYR A 247 -6.98 -15.37 1.61
CA TYR A 247 -6.14 -14.36 2.23
C TYR A 247 -5.05 -14.98 3.10
N TYR A 248 -5.38 -16.05 3.83
CA TYR A 248 -4.39 -16.81 4.61
C TYR A 248 -3.36 -17.47 3.69
N GLU A 249 -3.80 -18.19 2.65
CA GLU A 249 -2.91 -18.85 1.69
C GLU A 249 -1.97 -17.87 0.99
N LEU A 250 -2.50 -16.71 0.55
CA LEU A 250 -1.71 -15.68 -0.09
C LEU A 250 -0.68 -15.09 0.88
N ASP A 251 -1.04 -14.84 2.14
CA ASP A 251 -0.12 -14.36 3.16
C ASP A 251 1.03 -15.35 3.41
N GLN A 252 0.71 -16.64 3.56
CA GLN A 252 1.72 -17.70 3.69
C GLN A 252 2.63 -17.77 2.46
N LYS A 253 2.08 -17.65 1.24
CA LYS A 253 2.87 -17.61 0.00
C LYS A 253 3.84 -16.42 -0.03
N ILE A 254 3.38 -15.24 0.38
CA ILE A 254 4.20 -14.01 0.41
C ILE A 254 5.34 -14.15 1.41
N VAL A 255 5.04 -14.49 2.66
CA VAL A 255 6.06 -14.56 3.72
C VAL A 255 7.07 -15.67 3.44
N ASN A 256 6.62 -16.83 2.95
CA ASN A 256 7.53 -17.94 2.63
C ASN A 256 8.47 -17.60 1.47
N TYR A 257 7.95 -16.98 0.40
CA TYR A 257 8.80 -16.54 -0.70
C TYR A 257 9.82 -15.49 -0.26
N TYR A 258 9.39 -14.49 0.53
CA TYR A 258 10.29 -13.46 1.05
C TYR A 258 11.40 -14.04 1.94
N LYS A 259 11.06 -14.99 2.82
CA LYS A 259 12.05 -15.69 3.67
C LYS A 259 13.10 -16.42 2.84
N GLN A 260 12.73 -17.05 1.72
CA GLN A 260 13.67 -17.72 0.82
C GLN A 260 14.64 -16.73 0.18
N MET A 261 14.13 -15.60 -0.34
CA MET A 261 14.97 -14.58 -0.98
C MET A 261 15.91 -13.89 0.01
N ALA A 262 15.42 -13.53 1.20
CA ALA A 262 16.23 -12.89 2.24
C ALA A 262 17.36 -13.79 2.77
N LYS A 263 17.21 -15.12 2.71
CA LYS A 263 18.29 -16.07 3.02
C LYS A 263 19.35 -16.11 1.93
N VAL A 264 18.97 -15.96 0.66
CA VAL A 264 19.90 -15.95 -0.48
C VAL A 264 20.76 -14.68 -0.48
N GLU A 265 20.17 -13.52 -0.20
CA GLU A 265 20.90 -12.25 -0.09
C GLU A 265 21.90 -12.20 1.09
N ARG A 266 21.68 -13.03 2.11
CA ARG A 266 22.57 -13.19 3.28
C ARG A 266 23.56 -14.36 3.15
N GLY A 267 23.63 -15.02 1.99
CA GLY A 267 24.64 -16.03 1.70
C GLY A 267 26.07 -15.46 1.74
N PRO A 268 27.11 -16.28 1.97
CA PRO A 268 28.46 -15.78 2.18
C PRO A 268 28.92 -15.01 0.94
N LEU A 269 29.39 -13.78 1.16
CA LEU A 269 30.20 -13.02 0.20
C LEU A 269 31.25 -13.98 -0.35
N LYS A 270 31.06 -14.46 -1.59
CA LYS A 270 32.12 -15.17 -2.29
C LYS A 270 33.27 -14.18 -2.40
N ALA A 271 34.31 -14.41 -1.61
CA ALA A 271 35.61 -13.80 -1.76
C ALA A 271 36.20 -14.24 -3.11
N GLY A 272 35.70 -13.64 -4.18
CA GLY A 272 36.28 -13.69 -5.52
C GLY A 272 37.38 -12.66 -5.58
N SER A 273 38.55 -13.01 -5.04
CA SER A 273 39.79 -12.31 -5.36
C SER A 273 40.06 -12.48 -6.85
N ILE A 274 39.71 -11.48 -7.66
CA ILE A 274 40.28 -11.35 -9.00
C ILE A 274 41.60 -10.61 -8.82
N LYS A 275 42.65 -11.40 -8.61
CA LYS A 275 44.05 -10.99 -8.82
C LYS A 275 44.34 -10.97 -10.31
N GLY A 276 44.86 -9.82 -10.78
CA GLY A 276 45.68 -9.69 -11.99
C GLY A 276 44.90 -9.51 -13.29
N LYS A 277 45.34 -8.72 -14.27
CA LYS A 277 46.67 -8.16 -14.58
C LYS A 277 46.46 -6.95 -15.50
N LEU A 278 47.33 -5.95 -15.34
CA LEU A 278 47.76 -4.88 -16.28
C LEU A 278 46.65 -4.11 -17.02
#